data_AF-A0A7Z9JFP1-F1
#
_entry.id   AF-A0A7Z9JFP1-F1
#
_cell.length_a   1.000
_cell.length_b   1.000
_cell.length_c   1.000
_cell.angle_alpha   90.00
_cell.angle_beta   90.00
_cell.angle_gamma   90.00
#
_symmetry.space_group_name_H-M   'P 1'
#
loop_
_entity.id
_entity.type
_entity.pdbx_description
1 polymer ?
#
loop_
_entity_poly.entity_id
_entity_poly.type
_entity_poly.pdbx_seq_one_letter_code
_entity_poly.pdbx_strand_id
1 'polypeptide(L)'
;MNNAIGQLTAVSVANGNWTSSSTWDCSGLPCVPTAGYDVTINTAVILDMDFVVLNISNSLTINAGGTLIEDATPRSITISSTGSVTSAGDLTVSNFTLLSGTFTTSGNGATNITDLSNSGVVQNGATMTATNTVNSNGFSITNSKTLTLTNLMNLGTCTNDMTMLFSDITNSSTGTFTNSGGSTMIGTNFLNLGTLTNNGYMSM
;
A
#
# COMPACT_ATOMS: atom_id res chain seq x y z
N MET A 1 19.06 -15.06 30.80
CA MET A 1 19.25 -15.58 29.43
C MET A 1 18.26 -14.84 28.55
N ASN A 2 18.76 -13.96 27.69
CA ASN A 2 17.95 -13.21 26.74
C ASN A 2 17.73 -14.14 25.54
N ASN A 3 16.67 -14.96 25.58
CA ASN A 3 16.27 -15.72 24.40
C ASN A 3 15.68 -14.70 23.42
N ALA A 4 16.52 -14.20 22.51
CA ALA A 4 16.02 -13.60 21.29
C ALA A 4 15.22 -14.70 20.57
N ILE A 5 13.90 -14.65 20.68
CA ILE A 5 13.02 -15.46 19.85
C ILE A 5 13.32 -15.00 18.43
N GLY A 6 13.89 -15.88 17.61
CA GLY A 6 14.17 -15.56 16.20
C GLY A 6 12.89 -15.09 15.53
N GLN A 7 12.98 -14.02 14.74
CA GLN A 7 11.87 -13.53 13.94
C GLN A 7 11.37 -14.64 13.02
N LEU A 8 10.06 -14.91 13.04
CA LEU A 8 9.47 -15.93 12.17
C LEU A 8 9.45 -15.39 10.74
N THR A 9 9.90 -16.21 9.79
CA THR A 9 9.92 -15.86 8.37
C THR A 9 9.10 -16.87 7.57
N ALA A 10 8.41 -16.39 6.54
CA ALA A 10 7.72 -17.23 5.57
C ALA A 10 8.04 -16.72 4.16
N VAL A 11 8.48 -17.63 3.29
CA VAL A 11 8.82 -17.32 1.91
C VAL A 11 7.92 -18.12 0.99
N SER A 12 7.31 -17.47 0.00
CA SER A 12 6.53 -18.19 -1.00
C SER A 12 7.48 -18.96 -1.94
N VAL A 13 7.25 -20.27 -2.08
CA VAL A 13 8.10 -21.20 -2.85
C VAL A 13 7.37 -21.86 -4.01
N ALA A 14 6.04 -21.74 -4.04
CA ALA A 14 5.20 -22.23 -5.11
C ALA A 14 4.08 -21.22 -5.41
N ASN A 15 3.48 -21.33 -6.59
CA ASN A 15 2.23 -20.63 -6.87
C ASN A 15 1.09 -21.30 -6.09
N GLY A 16 0.17 -20.50 -5.56
CA GLY A 16 -1.00 -21.06 -4.88
C GLY A 16 -1.66 -20.10 -3.90
N ASN A 17 -2.62 -20.65 -3.18
CA ASN A 17 -3.37 -19.96 -2.15
C ASN A 17 -2.50 -19.61 -0.95
N TRP A 18 -2.77 -18.45 -0.33
CA TRP A 18 -2.15 -18.06 0.94
C TRP A 18 -2.39 -19.12 2.01
N THR A 19 -3.60 -19.69 2.10
CA THR A 19 -3.92 -20.70 3.11
C THR A 19 -3.32 -22.09 2.85
N SER A 20 -2.67 -22.32 1.71
CA SER A 20 -2.06 -23.61 1.41
C SER A 20 -0.66 -23.72 2.02
N SER A 21 -0.42 -24.77 2.80
CA SER A 21 0.92 -25.03 3.36
C SER A 21 1.99 -25.34 2.32
N SER A 22 1.59 -25.73 1.11
CA SER A 22 2.51 -25.96 -0.01
C SER A 22 3.01 -24.68 -0.67
N THR A 23 2.37 -23.55 -0.40
CA THR A 23 2.76 -22.24 -0.97
C THR A 23 4.01 -21.70 -0.27
N TRP A 24 4.25 -22.10 0.98
CA TRP A 24 5.20 -21.42 1.87
C TRP A 24 6.27 -22.34 2.44
N ASP A 25 7.44 -21.76 2.60
CA ASP A 25 8.54 -22.29 3.42
C ASP A 25 8.76 -21.37 4.64
N CYS A 26 8.52 -21.89 5.85
CA CYS A 26 8.80 -21.20 7.10
C CYS A 26 10.06 -21.76 7.77
N SER A 27 11.22 -21.31 7.29
CA SER A 27 12.52 -21.74 7.85
C SER A 27 12.78 -23.26 7.72
N GLY A 28 12.44 -23.84 6.57
CA GLY A 28 12.70 -25.23 6.20
C GLY A 28 11.52 -26.18 6.41
N LEU A 29 10.34 -25.67 6.79
CA LEU A 29 9.15 -26.46 7.04
C LEU A 29 7.90 -25.85 6.37
N PRO A 30 7.03 -26.67 5.74
CA PRO A 30 5.74 -26.20 5.22
C PRO A 30 4.89 -25.57 6.31
N CYS A 31 4.21 -24.47 5.96
CA CYS A 31 3.48 -23.65 6.93
C CYS A 31 2.42 -22.78 6.24
N VAL A 32 1.58 -22.12 7.03
CA VAL A 32 0.75 -21.01 6.56
C VAL A 32 1.15 -19.76 7.37
N PRO A 33 1.59 -18.67 6.72
CA PRO A 33 1.95 -17.45 7.42
C PRO A 33 0.75 -16.93 8.20
N THR A 34 1.00 -16.63 9.48
CA THR A 34 0.04 -16.05 10.40
C THR A 34 0.61 -14.75 10.99
N ALA A 35 -0.09 -14.11 11.92
CA ALA A 35 0.44 -12.94 12.62
C ALA A 35 1.77 -13.28 13.32
N GLY A 36 2.78 -12.43 13.12
CA GLY A 36 4.14 -12.62 13.67
C GLY A 36 5.20 -13.01 12.64
N TYR A 37 4.80 -13.29 11.39
CA TYR A 37 5.72 -13.63 10.31
C TYR A 37 6.14 -12.40 9.51
N ASP A 38 7.44 -12.32 9.20
CA ASP A 38 7.94 -11.62 8.03
C ASP A 38 7.66 -12.45 6.79
N VAL A 39 6.82 -11.94 5.91
CA VAL A 39 6.37 -12.63 4.70
C VAL A 39 7.09 -12.07 3.49
N THR A 40 7.70 -12.96 2.70
CA THR A 40 8.27 -12.63 1.39
C THR A 40 7.56 -13.42 0.29
N ILE A 41 7.02 -12.71 -0.69
CA ILE A 41 6.33 -13.29 -1.86
C ILE A 41 7.25 -13.17 -3.07
N ASN A 42 7.70 -14.31 -3.58
CA ASN A 42 8.51 -14.45 -4.80
C ASN A 42 7.74 -15.09 -5.96
N THR A 43 6.56 -15.65 -5.68
CA THR A 43 5.74 -16.44 -6.61
C THR A 43 4.35 -15.82 -6.74
N ALA A 44 3.48 -16.44 -7.54
CA ALA A 44 2.10 -16.00 -7.65
C ALA A 44 1.27 -16.53 -6.46
N VAL A 45 1.00 -15.66 -5.49
CA VAL A 45 0.19 -15.95 -4.31
C VAL A 45 -1.21 -15.37 -4.48
N ILE A 46 -2.20 -16.23 -4.25
CA ILE A 46 -3.62 -15.86 -4.24
C ILE A 46 -4.02 -15.57 -2.79
N LEU A 47 -4.52 -14.36 -2.53
CA LEU A 47 -5.09 -14.01 -1.23
C LEU A 47 -6.51 -14.60 -1.15
N ASP A 48 -6.62 -15.80 -0.59
CA ASP A 48 -7.86 -16.60 -0.49
C ASP A 48 -8.52 -16.53 0.89
N MET A 49 -8.07 -15.58 1.70
CA MET A 49 -8.60 -15.30 3.03
C MET A 49 -8.84 -13.81 3.19
N ASP A 50 -9.86 -13.45 3.96
CA ASP A 50 -10.32 -12.07 4.10
C ASP A 50 -9.29 -11.15 4.73
N PHE A 51 -8.23 -11.70 5.32
CA PHE A 51 -7.52 -10.96 6.34
C PHE A 51 -6.07 -11.41 6.57
N VAL A 52 -5.13 -10.49 6.32
CA VAL A 52 -3.75 -10.53 6.83
C VAL A 52 -3.61 -9.43 7.90
N VAL A 53 -3.49 -9.77 9.21
CA VAL A 53 -3.06 -8.77 10.23
C VAL A 53 -1.55 -8.91 10.25
N LEU A 54 -0.85 -7.87 9.83
CA LEU A 54 0.56 -7.73 10.20
C LEU A 54 0.61 -7.09 11.60
N ASN A 55 0.64 -7.92 12.64
CA ASN A 55 0.82 -7.48 14.02
C ASN A 55 2.30 -7.49 14.41
N ILE A 56 2.80 -6.33 14.86
CA ILE A 56 4.10 -6.08 15.51
C ILE A 56 5.31 -6.34 14.59
N SER A 57 6.01 -5.27 14.18
CA SER A 57 7.33 -5.28 13.50
C SER A 57 7.47 -6.04 12.18
N ASN A 58 6.44 -6.76 11.75
CA ASN A 58 6.52 -7.64 10.61
C ASN A 58 6.51 -6.87 9.30
N SER A 59 7.14 -7.47 8.30
CA SER A 59 7.09 -7.03 6.93
C SER A 59 6.27 -7.98 6.06
N LEU A 60 5.56 -7.42 5.09
CA LEU A 60 5.09 -8.14 3.90
C LEU A 60 5.81 -7.55 2.71
N THR A 61 6.67 -8.34 2.08
CA THR A 61 7.43 -7.95 0.89
C THR A 61 6.96 -8.76 -0.31
N ILE A 62 6.47 -8.09 -1.34
CA ILE A 62 6.19 -8.69 -2.65
C ILE A 62 7.36 -8.32 -3.55
N ASN A 63 8.24 -9.27 -3.82
CA ASN A 63 9.41 -9.04 -4.65
C ASN A 63 9.01 -8.85 -6.13
N ALA A 64 9.92 -8.27 -6.92
CA ALA A 64 9.73 -8.16 -8.36
C ALA A 64 9.47 -9.55 -8.97
N GLY A 65 8.39 -9.67 -9.77
CA GLY A 65 7.94 -10.93 -10.35
C GLY A 65 7.02 -11.78 -9.45
N GLY A 66 6.93 -11.46 -8.15
CA GLY A 66 5.91 -12.00 -7.26
C GLY A 66 4.58 -11.27 -7.42
N THR A 67 3.48 -11.92 -7.07
CA THR A 67 2.15 -11.30 -7.07
C THR A 67 1.36 -11.67 -5.82
N LEU A 68 0.60 -10.72 -5.29
CA LEU A 68 -0.43 -10.95 -4.28
C LEU A 68 -1.76 -10.39 -4.78
N ILE A 69 -2.67 -11.28 -5.16
CA ILE A 69 -3.95 -10.91 -5.81
C ILE A 69 -5.09 -11.63 -5.09
N GLU A 70 -6.15 -10.91 -4.77
CA GLU A 70 -7.37 -11.49 -4.21
C GLU A 70 -8.06 -12.48 -5.16
N ASP A 71 -8.57 -13.59 -4.61
CA ASP A 71 -9.41 -14.55 -5.35
C ASP A 71 -10.87 -14.09 -5.50
N ALA A 72 -11.33 -13.29 -4.54
CA ALA A 72 -12.69 -12.84 -4.41
C ALA A 72 -12.69 -11.40 -3.89
N THR A 73 -13.52 -10.56 -4.48
CA THR A 73 -13.67 -9.17 -4.06
C THR A 73 -14.85 -9.08 -3.07
N PRO A 74 -14.65 -8.63 -1.82
CA PRO A 74 -13.44 -8.00 -1.30
C PRO A 74 -12.52 -8.93 -0.48
N ARG A 75 -11.20 -8.77 -0.60
CA ARG A 75 -10.23 -9.17 0.45
C ARG A 75 -9.58 -7.96 1.10
N SER A 76 -8.96 -8.17 2.27
CA SER A 76 -8.39 -7.09 3.07
C SER A 76 -6.96 -7.38 3.55
N ILE A 77 -6.13 -6.35 3.51
CA ILE A 77 -4.83 -6.29 4.20
C ILE A 77 -4.91 -5.19 5.26
N THR A 78 -4.48 -5.48 6.49
CA THR A 78 -4.42 -4.50 7.57
C THR A 78 -3.07 -4.50 8.26
N ILE A 79 -2.45 -3.31 8.31
CA ILE A 79 -1.25 -3.03 9.09
C ILE A 79 -1.69 -2.39 10.40
N SER A 80 -1.68 -3.14 11.50
CA SER A 80 -2.23 -2.69 12.78
C SER A 80 -1.25 -1.91 13.65
N SER A 81 0.04 -1.93 13.30
CA SER A 81 1.16 -1.44 14.11
C SER A 81 2.29 -0.91 13.22
N THR A 82 3.50 -0.71 13.73
CA THR A 82 4.66 -0.15 13.00
C THR A 82 5.22 -1.07 11.90
N GLY A 83 4.45 -2.06 11.43
CA GLY A 83 4.84 -2.96 10.36
C GLY A 83 4.98 -2.24 9.01
N SER A 84 5.49 -2.97 8.02
CA SER A 84 5.67 -2.44 6.68
C SER A 84 5.13 -3.38 5.61
N VAL A 85 4.60 -2.80 4.54
CA VAL A 85 4.29 -3.52 3.31
C VAL A 85 5.13 -2.89 2.20
N THR A 86 5.90 -3.70 1.49
CA THR A 86 6.65 -3.27 0.31
C THR A 86 6.21 -4.08 -0.91
N SER A 87 5.74 -3.42 -1.96
CA SER A 87 5.38 -4.08 -3.22
C SER A 87 6.30 -3.64 -4.35
N ALA A 88 7.22 -4.51 -4.75
CA ALA A 88 7.99 -4.41 -5.99
C ALA A 88 7.34 -5.18 -7.16
N GLY A 89 6.50 -6.16 -6.83
CA GLY A 89 5.63 -6.91 -7.76
C GLY A 89 4.19 -6.42 -7.75
N ASP A 90 3.29 -7.25 -8.27
CA ASP A 90 1.86 -6.88 -8.41
C ASP A 90 1.12 -7.10 -7.09
N LEU A 91 0.32 -6.10 -6.70
CA LEU A 91 -0.57 -6.15 -5.54
C LEU A 91 -1.96 -5.74 -5.99
N THR A 92 -2.96 -6.60 -5.79
CA THR A 92 -4.37 -6.25 -6.00
C THR A 92 -5.19 -6.70 -4.81
N VAL A 93 -5.82 -5.74 -4.13
CA VAL A 93 -6.66 -5.99 -2.96
C VAL A 93 -7.77 -4.95 -2.88
N SER A 94 -8.94 -5.35 -2.40
CA SER A 94 -10.05 -4.43 -2.21
C SER A 94 -9.78 -3.48 -1.07
N ASN A 95 -9.53 -3.97 0.14
CA ASN A 95 -9.34 -3.11 1.31
C ASN A 95 -7.89 -3.11 1.78
N PHE A 96 -7.28 -1.93 1.84
CA PHE A 96 -5.95 -1.75 2.41
C PHE A 96 -6.01 -0.72 3.54
N THR A 97 -5.78 -1.18 4.77
CA THR A 97 -5.87 -0.33 5.96
C THR A 97 -4.51 -0.22 6.64
N LEU A 98 -3.96 1.00 6.71
CA LEU A 98 -2.86 1.33 7.60
C LEU A 98 -3.42 1.97 8.85
N LEU A 99 -3.31 1.30 10.00
CA LEU A 99 -3.55 1.95 11.30
C LEU A 99 -2.29 2.68 11.80
N SER A 100 -1.12 2.25 11.32
CA SER A 100 0.18 2.92 11.41
C SER A 100 1.14 2.25 10.42
N GLY A 101 2.45 2.48 10.55
CA GLY A 101 3.45 1.81 9.72
C GLY A 101 3.61 2.45 8.34
N THR A 102 4.23 1.71 7.42
CA THR A 102 4.58 2.21 6.08
C THR A 102 4.11 1.25 5.00
N PHE A 103 3.50 1.80 3.94
CA PHE A 103 3.26 1.11 2.69
C PHE A 103 4.10 1.75 1.58
N THR A 104 4.95 0.96 0.94
CA THR A 104 5.83 1.41 -0.13
C THR A 104 5.57 0.58 -1.39
N THR A 105 5.32 1.24 -2.51
CA THR A 105 5.38 0.60 -3.83
C THR A 105 6.71 0.93 -4.49
N SER A 106 7.26 -0.01 -5.25
CA SER A 106 8.54 0.13 -5.93
C SER A 106 8.57 -0.75 -7.18
N GLY A 107 9.66 -0.72 -7.92
CA GLY A 107 9.81 -1.56 -9.11
C GLY A 107 8.80 -1.24 -10.21
N ASN A 108 8.41 -2.27 -10.95
CA ASN A 108 7.56 -2.17 -12.14
C ASN A 108 6.19 -2.84 -11.98
N GLY A 109 5.91 -3.45 -10.82
CA GLY A 109 4.62 -4.05 -10.54
C GLY A 109 3.52 -3.01 -10.42
N ALA A 110 2.29 -3.41 -10.73
CA ALA A 110 1.10 -2.60 -10.56
C ALA A 110 0.48 -2.82 -9.17
N THR A 111 0.18 -1.74 -8.47
CA THR A 111 -0.62 -1.77 -7.24
C THR A 111 -2.02 -1.25 -7.52
N ASN A 112 -3.04 -2.08 -7.27
CA ASN A 112 -4.44 -1.71 -7.41
C ASN A 112 -5.16 -1.91 -6.08
N ILE A 113 -5.73 -0.83 -5.55
CA ILE A 113 -6.45 -0.83 -4.27
C ILE A 113 -7.84 -0.24 -4.49
N THR A 114 -8.90 -0.91 -4.03
CA THR A 114 -10.23 -0.31 -4.10
C THR A 114 -10.37 0.76 -3.02
N ASP A 115 -10.19 0.39 -1.76
CA ASP A 115 -10.34 1.25 -0.59
C ASP A 115 -9.04 1.32 0.20
N LEU A 116 -8.39 2.49 0.21
CA LEU A 116 -7.18 2.79 0.97
C LEU A 116 -7.51 3.69 2.16
N SER A 117 -7.41 3.16 3.37
CA SER A 117 -7.50 3.93 4.61
C SER A 117 -6.10 4.13 5.20
N ASN A 118 -5.55 5.33 5.07
CA ASN A 118 -4.19 5.64 5.52
C ASN A 118 -4.19 6.41 6.84
N SER A 119 -3.74 5.74 7.90
CA SER A 119 -3.29 6.33 9.16
C SER A 119 -1.82 6.00 9.44
N GLY A 120 -0.99 5.99 8.39
CA GLY A 120 0.45 5.74 8.44
C GLY A 120 1.21 6.57 7.40
N VAL A 121 2.14 5.93 6.70
CA VAL A 121 2.91 6.56 5.62
C VAL A 121 2.75 5.74 4.34
N VAL A 122 2.29 6.36 3.26
CA VAL A 122 2.23 5.75 1.93
C VAL A 122 3.29 6.41 1.04
N GLN A 123 4.13 5.60 0.43
CA GLN A 123 5.18 6.00 -0.50
C GLN A 123 4.97 5.30 -1.83
N ASN A 124 4.38 6.00 -2.79
CA ASN A 124 4.23 5.47 -4.13
C ASN A 124 5.49 5.70 -4.97
N GLY A 125 6.34 4.69 -5.05
CA GLY A 125 7.54 4.66 -5.89
C GLY A 125 7.37 3.85 -7.18
N ALA A 126 6.13 3.48 -7.55
CA ALA A 126 5.79 2.71 -8.75
C ALA A 126 4.47 3.19 -9.39
N THR A 127 3.78 2.31 -10.13
CA THR A 127 2.43 2.59 -10.63
C THR A 127 1.40 2.12 -9.61
N MET A 128 0.60 3.05 -9.10
CA MET A 128 -0.44 2.77 -8.13
C MET A 128 -1.78 3.37 -8.56
N THR A 129 -2.83 2.59 -8.43
CA THR A 129 -4.22 3.01 -8.61
C THR A 129 -4.97 2.77 -7.31
N ALA A 130 -5.66 3.80 -6.81
CA ALA A 130 -6.59 3.65 -5.70
C ALA A 130 -7.95 4.28 -6.01
N THR A 131 -9.05 3.57 -5.73
CA THR A 131 -10.40 4.07 -6.05
C THR A 131 -10.88 5.05 -5.00
N ASN A 132 -10.99 4.63 -3.74
CA ASN A 132 -11.35 5.50 -2.63
C ASN A 132 -10.17 5.57 -1.67
N THR A 133 -9.68 6.78 -1.43
CA THR A 133 -8.57 7.01 -0.50
C THR A 133 -8.97 7.99 0.59
N VAL A 134 -8.68 7.62 1.84
CA VAL A 134 -8.71 8.53 2.97
C VAL A 134 -7.29 8.66 3.50
N ASN A 135 -6.75 9.88 3.50
CA ASN A 135 -5.49 10.20 4.16
C ASN A 135 -5.78 10.94 5.47
N SER A 136 -5.67 10.23 6.60
CA SER A 136 -6.00 10.74 7.92
C SER A 136 -5.10 11.90 8.35
N ASN A 137 -5.60 12.72 9.28
CA ASN A 137 -4.85 13.84 9.83
C ASN A 137 -3.55 13.37 10.51
N GLY A 138 -2.44 14.08 10.27
CA GLY A 138 -1.11 13.73 10.77
C GLY A 138 -0.34 12.69 9.96
N PHE A 139 -0.95 12.16 8.88
CA PHE A 139 -0.38 11.09 8.06
C PHE A 139 -0.11 11.55 6.63
N SER A 140 0.65 10.74 5.88
CA SER A 140 1.18 11.17 4.58
C SER A 140 1.01 10.17 3.45
N ILE A 141 0.77 10.73 2.26
CA ILE A 141 0.88 10.05 0.98
C ILE A 141 1.89 10.84 0.15
N THR A 142 2.97 10.19 -0.29
CA THR A 142 3.96 10.78 -1.21
C THR A 142 3.95 9.98 -2.51
N ASN A 143 3.71 10.65 -3.63
CA ASN A 143 3.81 10.07 -4.96
C ASN A 143 5.09 10.51 -5.65
N SER A 144 6.00 9.57 -5.89
CA SER A 144 7.26 9.78 -6.61
C SER A 144 7.29 9.07 -7.97
N LYS A 145 6.14 8.57 -8.46
CA LYS A 145 5.96 7.98 -9.79
C LYS A 145 4.57 8.30 -10.35
N THR A 146 3.75 7.29 -10.65
CA THR A 146 2.42 7.46 -11.24
C THR A 146 1.39 7.01 -10.22
N LEU A 147 0.55 7.95 -9.78
CA LEU A 147 -0.56 7.69 -8.86
C LEU A 147 -1.87 8.06 -9.53
N THR A 148 -2.78 7.10 -9.68
CA THR A 148 -4.14 7.33 -10.18
C THR A 148 -5.13 7.21 -9.03
N LEU A 149 -5.95 8.24 -8.83
CA LEU A 149 -6.95 8.30 -7.75
C LEU A 149 -8.35 8.54 -8.34
N THR A 150 -9.35 7.78 -7.94
CA THR A 150 -10.74 8.17 -8.30
C THR A 150 -11.24 9.21 -7.30
N ASN A 151 -11.20 8.89 -6.01
CA ASN A 151 -11.64 9.75 -4.92
C ASN A 151 -10.53 9.84 -3.86
N LEU A 152 -10.19 11.05 -3.42
CA LEU A 152 -9.32 11.29 -2.27
C LEU A 152 -9.96 12.28 -1.29
N MET A 153 -10.10 11.86 -0.04
CA MET A 153 -10.29 12.76 1.09
C MET A 153 -8.95 12.93 1.81
N ASN A 154 -8.33 14.10 1.64
CA ASN A 154 -7.06 14.42 2.29
C ASN A 154 -7.27 15.26 3.55
N LEU A 155 -7.03 14.69 4.72
CA LEU A 155 -6.97 15.40 6.01
C LEU A 155 -5.53 15.59 6.51
N GLY A 156 -4.58 14.80 5.99
CA GLY A 156 -3.15 14.86 6.28
C GLY A 156 -2.34 15.59 5.21
N THR A 157 -1.15 15.07 4.91
CA THR A 157 -0.25 15.60 3.87
C THR A 157 -0.26 14.72 2.63
N CYS A 158 -0.56 15.31 1.47
CA CYS A 158 -0.39 14.65 0.17
C CYS A 158 0.63 15.42 -0.66
N THR A 159 1.68 14.74 -1.11
CA THR A 159 2.73 15.31 -1.94
C THR A 159 2.80 14.56 -3.26
N ASN A 160 2.67 15.29 -4.37
CA ASN A 160 2.90 14.79 -5.72
C ASN A 160 4.24 15.32 -6.26
N ASP A 161 5.23 14.45 -6.35
CA ASP A 161 6.55 14.74 -6.91
C ASP A 161 6.68 14.33 -8.39
N MET A 162 5.71 13.59 -8.93
CA MET A 162 5.73 13.12 -10.33
C MET A 162 4.35 13.24 -10.99
N THR A 163 3.75 12.16 -11.48
CA THR A 163 2.48 12.22 -12.20
C THR A 163 1.35 11.74 -11.31
N MET A 164 0.34 12.58 -11.13
CA MET A 164 -0.92 12.20 -10.50
C MET A 164 -2.09 12.45 -11.44
N LEU A 165 -2.91 11.41 -11.62
CA LEU A 165 -4.17 11.46 -12.32
C LEU A 165 -5.30 11.33 -11.30
N PHE A 166 -6.33 12.18 -11.38
CA PHE A 166 -7.44 12.10 -10.43
C PHE A 166 -8.81 12.44 -11.01
N SER A 167 -9.88 11.90 -10.44
CA SER A 167 -11.25 12.34 -10.77
C SER A 167 -11.78 13.35 -9.76
N ASP A 168 -11.72 13.02 -8.46
CA ASP A 168 -12.22 13.84 -7.37
C ASP A 168 -11.23 13.87 -6.20
N ILE A 169 -10.77 15.06 -5.84
CA ILE A 169 -9.98 15.30 -4.64
C ILE A 169 -10.68 16.34 -3.78
N THR A 170 -10.90 16.00 -2.51
CA THR A 170 -11.22 16.96 -1.45
C THR A 170 -10.02 17.09 -0.51
N ASN A 171 -9.34 18.24 -0.56
CA ASN A 171 -8.34 18.62 0.43
C ASN A 171 -9.04 19.35 1.58
N SER A 172 -9.20 18.68 2.73
CA SER A 172 -9.88 19.19 3.91
C SER A 172 -9.19 20.43 4.49
N SER A 173 -9.85 21.14 5.41
CA SER A 173 -9.32 22.33 6.08
C SER A 173 -8.04 22.08 6.88
N THR A 174 -7.81 20.85 7.35
CA THR A 174 -6.55 20.44 7.99
C THR A 174 -5.52 19.90 7.00
N GLY A 175 -5.95 19.62 5.76
CA GLY A 175 -5.15 18.97 4.75
C GLY A 175 -4.10 19.91 4.15
N THR A 176 -2.93 19.34 3.87
CA THR A 176 -1.89 19.98 3.06
C THR A 176 -1.71 19.17 1.79
N PHE A 177 -1.79 19.86 0.65
CA PHE A 177 -1.56 19.27 -0.66
C PHE A 177 -0.43 20.02 -1.36
N THR A 178 0.59 19.30 -1.82
CA THR A 178 1.73 19.88 -2.55
C THR A 178 1.89 19.19 -3.89
N ASN A 179 1.89 19.97 -4.97
CA ASN A 179 2.38 19.55 -6.27
C ASN A 179 3.75 20.17 -6.49
N SER A 180 4.81 19.36 -6.45
CA SER A 180 6.19 19.81 -6.45
C SER A 180 6.65 20.42 -7.79
N GLY A 181 7.83 21.03 -7.82
CA GLY A 181 8.39 21.54 -9.08
C GLY A 181 8.66 20.41 -10.08
N GLY A 182 8.27 20.60 -11.34
CA GLY A 182 8.46 19.60 -12.40
C GLY A 182 7.48 18.41 -12.38
N SER A 183 6.57 18.35 -11.42
CA SER A 183 5.52 17.33 -11.36
C SER A 183 4.28 17.74 -12.16
N THR A 184 3.40 16.78 -12.43
CA THR A 184 2.18 16.93 -13.24
C THR A 184 0.98 16.37 -12.49
N MET A 185 -0.07 17.18 -12.42
CA MET A 185 -1.39 16.81 -11.94
C MET A 185 -2.42 17.02 -13.05
N ILE A 186 -3.22 16.00 -13.33
CA ILE A 186 -4.31 16.07 -14.30
C ILE A 186 -5.54 15.46 -13.66
N GLY A 187 -6.63 16.21 -13.58
CA GLY A 187 -7.88 15.67 -13.08
C GLY A 187 -9.09 16.50 -13.46
N THR A 188 -10.22 16.26 -12.79
CA THR A 188 -11.49 16.90 -13.13
C THR A 188 -12.12 17.70 -11.98
N ASN A 189 -12.04 17.24 -10.74
CA ASN A 189 -12.60 17.92 -9.57
C ASN A 189 -11.57 18.00 -8.45
N PHE A 190 -11.29 19.21 -7.98
CA PHE A 190 -10.38 19.48 -6.86
C PHE A 190 -10.98 20.55 -5.95
N LEU A 191 -11.58 20.13 -4.84
CA LEU A 191 -12.04 21.02 -3.79
C LEU A 191 -10.92 21.23 -2.77
N ASN A 192 -10.40 22.46 -2.67
CA ASN A 192 -9.43 22.83 -1.66
C ASN A 192 -10.07 23.66 -0.53
N LEU A 193 -10.05 23.13 0.69
CA LEU A 193 -10.44 23.82 1.92
C LEU A 193 -9.25 24.10 2.85
N GLY A 194 -8.13 23.39 2.67
CA GLY A 194 -6.89 23.55 3.44
C GLY A 194 -5.79 24.26 2.66
N THR A 195 -4.55 23.79 2.83
CA THR A 195 -3.39 24.37 2.14
C THR A 195 -3.11 23.64 0.83
N LEU A 196 -3.02 24.40 -0.26
CA LEU A 196 -2.55 23.91 -1.56
C LEU A 196 -1.30 24.70 -1.98
N THR A 197 -0.21 23.99 -2.24
CA THR A 197 1.00 24.53 -2.89
C THR A 197 1.17 23.88 -4.24
N ASN A 198 1.13 24.66 -5.33
CA ASN A 198 1.40 24.16 -6.67
C ASN A 198 2.64 24.84 -7.26
N ASN A 199 3.74 24.10 -7.31
CA ASN A 199 4.99 24.50 -7.97
C ASN A 199 5.20 23.77 -9.31
N GLY A 200 4.33 22.81 -9.64
CA GLY A 200 4.35 22.02 -10.88
C GLY A 200 3.25 22.42 -11.87
N TYR A 201 2.99 21.52 -12.81
CA TYR A 201 1.88 21.66 -13.75
C TYR A 201 0.61 21.04 -13.16
N MET A 202 -0.50 21.77 -13.28
CA MET A 202 -1.83 21.30 -12.90
C MET A 202 -2.82 21.62 -14.02
N SER A 203 -3.52 20.60 -14.50
CA SER A 203 -4.62 20.70 -15.45
C SER A 203 -5.89 20.14 -14.84
N MET A 204 -6.99 20.84 -15.07
CA MET A 204 -8.34 20.50 -14.64
C MET A 204 -9.27 20.41 -15.84
#